data_AF-A0A2D5HP07-F1
#
_entry.id   AF-A0A2D5HP07-F1
#
_cell.length_a   1.000
_cell.length_b   1.000
_cell.length_c   1.000
_cell.angle_alpha   90.00
_cell.angle_beta   90.00
_cell.angle_gamma   90.00
#
_symmetry.space_group_name_H-M   'P 1'
#
loop_
_entity.id
_entity.type
_entity.pdbx_description
1 polymer ?
#
loop_
_entity_poly.entity_id
_entity_poly.type
_entity_poly.pdbx_seq_one_letter_code
_entity_poly.pdbx_strand_id
1 'polypeptide(L)'
;KDIVAEKAKSVNMPYITERWPGGMLTNFVTIRKAVKKMASIDRMKKDGTFETLSKKERLQVERLRGKLEKNLGSISDMTRLPGAIFIVDTTREHIAVKEAQKLKIPIFAMVDTNSDPRDINFVIPSNDDASKSIDKILDLITGAVKEGLSEREKEKEGNTEEDLKKMEAAAKPDEDNLNIENNTSQKEIPSKENENKKE
;
A
#
# COMPACT_ATOMS: atom_id res chain seq x y z
N LYS A 1 -4.05 23.25 4.75
CA LYS A 1 -3.34 22.42 3.74
C LYS A 1 -2.07 21.81 4.32
N ASP A 2 -1.14 22.62 4.80
CA ASP A 2 0.16 22.13 5.28
C ASP A 2 0.04 21.15 6.46
N ILE A 3 -0.89 21.43 7.39
CA ILE A 3 -1.22 20.55 8.52
C ILE A 3 -1.53 19.12 8.05
N VAL A 4 -2.43 18.96 7.06
CA VAL A 4 -2.80 17.64 6.52
C VAL A 4 -1.59 16.95 5.89
N ALA A 5 -0.77 17.67 5.11
CA ALA A 5 0.40 17.11 4.46
C ALA A 5 1.47 16.66 5.47
N GLU A 6 1.72 17.47 6.50
CA GLU A 6 2.71 17.18 7.53
C GLU A 6 2.32 15.95 8.36
N LYS A 7 1.07 15.92 8.85
CA LYS A 7 0.57 14.82 9.68
C LYS A 7 0.46 13.52 8.87
N ALA A 8 0.02 13.56 7.61
CA ALA A 8 -0.04 12.35 6.78
C ALA A 8 1.35 11.80 6.42
N LYS A 9 2.32 12.70 6.17
CA LYS A 9 3.72 12.30 5.93
C LYS A 9 4.35 11.60 7.13
N SER A 10 4.04 12.03 8.35
CA SER A 10 4.62 11.44 9.57
C SER A 10 4.23 9.96 9.75
N VAL A 11 3.07 9.56 9.24
CA VAL A 11 2.58 8.16 9.23
C VAL A 11 2.75 7.46 7.88
N ASN A 12 3.44 8.09 6.93
CA ASN A 12 3.67 7.58 5.58
C ASN A 12 2.39 7.16 4.85
N MET A 13 1.29 7.90 5.05
CA MET A 13 0.02 7.64 4.37
C MET A 13 -0.21 8.58 3.19
N PRO A 14 -0.86 8.11 2.10
CA PRO A 14 -1.22 8.97 0.98
C PRO A 14 -2.21 10.05 1.41
N TYR A 15 -2.04 11.26 0.87
CA TYR A 15 -2.88 12.41 1.21
C TYR A 15 -3.14 13.28 -0.01
N ILE A 16 -4.17 14.12 0.01
CA ILE A 16 -4.39 15.15 -1.02
C ILE A 16 -4.75 16.46 -0.32
N THR A 17 -4.00 17.52 -0.65
CA THR A 17 -4.22 18.87 -0.11
C THR A 17 -4.67 19.87 -1.17
N GLU A 18 -4.47 19.53 -2.43
CA GLU A 18 -4.95 20.31 -3.56
C GLU A 18 -6.31 19.79 -4.00
N ARG A 19 -6.81 20.30 -5.11
CA ARG A 19 -8.13 19.94 -5.60
C ARG A 19 -8.22 18.44 -5.90
N TRP A 20 -9.25 17.79 -5.34
CA TRP A 20 -9.62 16.43 -5.68
C TRP A 20 -9.97 16.28 -7.18
N PRO A 21 -9.18 15.53 -7.96
CA PRO A 21 -9.51 15.27 -9.35
C PRO A 21 -10.72 14.33 -9.44
N GLY A 22 -11.72 14.68 -10.23
CA GLY A 22 -12.83 13.76 -10.49
C GLY A 22 -12.33 12.47 -11.16
N GLY A 23 -12.85 11.33 -10.72
CA GLY A 23 -12.41 10.02 -11.17
C GLY A 23 -11.21 9.48 -10.40
N MET A 24 -10.82 10.09 -9.28
CA MET A 24 -9.64 9.67 -8.54
C MET A 24 -9.71 8.21 -8.09
N LEU A 25 -10.83 7.83 -7.48
CA LEU A 25 -11.05 6.48 -6.98
C LEU A 25 -11.79 5.66 -8.05
N THR A 26 -12.82 6.24 -8.66
CA THR A 26 -13.69 5.54 -9.61
C THR A 26 -13.01 5.22 -10.95
N ASN A 27 -12.02 6.01 -11.37
CA ASN A 27 -11.20 5.80 -12.56
C ASN A 27 -9.71 5.66 -12.20
N PHE A 28 -9.42 4.88 -11.16
CA PHE A 28 -8.05 4.72 -10.63
C PHE A 28 -7.03 4.23 -11.66
N VAL A 29 -7.45 3.44 -12.66
CA VAL A 29 -6.58 2.98 -13.76
C VAL A 29 -6.02 4.16 -14.55
N THR A 30 -6.84 5.18 -14.82
CA THR A 30 -6.40 6.37 -15.57
C THR A 30 -5.51 7.27 -14.72
N ILE A 31 -5.83 7.41 -13.44
CA ILE A 31 -5.00 8.16 -12.48
C ILE A 31 -3.63 7.52 -12.35
N ARG A 32 -3.56 6.18 -12.27
CA ARG A 32 -2.30 5.44 -12.25
C ARG A 32 -1.48 5.63 -13.52
N LYS A 33 -2.13 5.75 -14.69
CA LYS A 33 -1.41 6.12 -15.94
C LYS A 33 -0.79 7.52 -15.84
N ALA A 34 -1.48 8.48 -15.23
CA ALA A 34 -0.93 9.82 -15.01
C ALA A 34 0.26 9.81 -14.03
N VAL A 35 0.16 9.05 -12.94
CA VAL A 35 1.26 8.82 -11.99
C VAL A 35 2.45 8.13 -12.68
N LYS A 36 2.20 7.10 -13.50
CA LYS A 36 3.26 6.43 -14.27
C LYS A 36 3.94 7.39 -15.26
N LYS A 37 3.17 8.30 -15.87
CA LYS A 37 3.72 9.35 -16.75
C LYS A 37 4.64 10.29 -15.96
N MET A 38 4.26 10.67 -14.74
CA MET A 38 5.11 11.44 -13.83
C MET A 38 6.45 10.74 -13.57
N ALA A 39 6.41 9.46 -13.18
CA ALA A 39 7.62 8.66 -12.96
C ALA A 39 8.47 8.47 -14.22
N SER A 40 7.85 8.37 -15.40
CA SER A 40 8.59 8.31 -16.67
C SER A 40 9.34 9.60 -16.98
N ILE A 41 8.77 10.76 -16.62
CA ILE A 41 9.45 12.05 -16.78
C ILE A 41 10.67 12.14 -15.85
N ASP A 42 10.54 11.64 -14.62
CA ASP A 42 11.66 11.60 -13.67
C ASP A 42 12.79 10.66 -14.14
N ARG A 43 12.44 9.55 -14.79
CA ARG A 43 13.43 8.68 -15.45
C ARG A 43 14.11 9.37 -16.62
N MET A 44 13.35 9.99 -17.52
CA MET A 44 13.92 10.75 -18.65
C MET A 44 14.84 11.89 -18.21
N LYS A 45 14.56 12.53 -17.05
CA LYS A 45 15.46 13.53 -16.44
C LYS A 45 16.76 12.91 -15.94
N LYS A 46 16.73 11.69 -15.38
CA LYS A 46 17.93 10.97 -14.90
C LYS A 46 18.76 10.40 -16.05
N ASP A 47 18.10 9.90 -17.09
CA ASP A 47 18.72 9.23 -18.24
C ASP A 47 19.31 10.22 -19.26
N GLY A 48 19.16 11.54 -19.04
CA GLY A 48 19.69 12.58 -19.93
C GLY A 48 18.89 12.81 -21.22
N THR A 49 17.91 11.96 -21.56
CA THR A 49 17.03 12.14 -22.73
C THR A 49 16.21 13.44 -22.65
N PHE A 50 16.01 13.97 -21.46
CA PHE A 50 15.38 15.28 -21.27
C PHE A 50 16.18 16.43 -21.91
N GLU A 51 17.48 16.26 -22.08
CA GLU A 51 18.37 17.27 -22.65
C GLU A 51 18.35 17.29 -24.17
N THR A 52 17.96 16.19 -24.81
CA THR A 52 17.84 16.10 -26.28
C THR A 52 16.58 16.79 -26.82
N LEU A 53 15.62 17.12 -25.94
CA LEU A 53 14.40 17.83 -26.28
C LEU A 53 14.66 19.32 -26.56
N SER A 54 13.85 19.91 -27.45
CA SER A 54 13.90 21.34 -27.70
C SER A 54 13.53 22.14 -26.45
N LYS A 55 14.01 23.38 -26.33
CA LYS A 55 13.71 24.26 -25.17
C LYS A 55 12.20 24.41 -24.91
N LYS A 56 11.40 24.45 -25.98
CA LYS A 56 9.93 24.57 -25.90
C LYS A 56 9.30 23.30 -25.32
N GLU A 57 9.70 22.12 -25.80
CA GLU A 57 9.19 20.84 -25.31
C GLU A 57 9.63 20.58 -23.87
N ARG A 58 10.88 20.91 -23.54
CA ARG A 58 11.42 20.82 -22.18
C ARG A 58 10.55 21.60 -21.19
N LEU A 59 10.23 22.86 -21.53
CA LEU A 59 9.37 23.71 -20.71
C LEU A 59 7.95 23.14 -20.54
N GLN A 60 7.38 22.55 -21.60
CA GLN A 60 6.06 21.93 -21.53
C GLN A 60 6.06 20.68 -20.63
N VAL A 61 7.07 19.82 -20.77
CA VAL A 61 7.22 18.61 -19.94
C VAL A 61 7.44 18.99 -18.48
N GLU A 62 8.22 20.04 -18.21
CA GLU A 62 8.45 20.53 -16.86
C GLU A 62 7.19 21.11 -16.21
N ARG A 63 6.42 21.92 -16.94
CA ARG A 63 5.11 22.41 -16.48
C ARG A 63 4.14 21.26 -16.20
N LEU A 64 4.11 20.26 -17.07
CA LEU A 64 3.29 19.07 -16.86
C LEU A 64 3.72 18.30 -15.61
N ARG A 65 5.03 18.10 -15.43
CA ARG A 65 5.61 17.42 -14.26
C ARG A 65 5.27 18.14 -12.96
N GLY A 66 5.42 19.47 -12.92
CA GLY A 66 5.07 20.27 -11.75
C GLY A 66 3.58 20.22 -11.42
N LYS A 67 2.71 20.24 -12.44
CA LYS A 67 1.26 20.07 -12.24
C LYS A 67 0.90 18.70 -11.70
N LEU A 68 1.55 17.64 -12.20
CA LEU A 68 1.35 16.28 -11.72
C LEU A 68 1.87 16.09 -10.30
N GLU A 69 3.04 16.66 -9.96
CA GLU A 69 3.60 16.60 -8.59
C GLU A 69 2.64 17.22 -7.58
N LYS A 70 2.19 18.43 -7.89
CA LYS A 70 1.35 19.21 -7.00
C LYS A 70 0.03 18.51 -6.66
N ASN A 71 -0.55 17.80 -7.63
CA ASN A 71 -1.87 17.19 -7.46
C ASN A 71 -1.82 15.70 -7.08
N LEU A 72 -0.81 14.96 -7.55
CA LEU A 72 -0.75 13.50 -7.46
C LEU A 72 0.57 12.97 -6.86
N GLY A 73 1.48 13.85 -6.44
CA GLY A 73 2.80 13.43 -5.93
C GLY A 73 2.70 12.48 -4.73
N SER A 74 1.81 12.79 -3.80
CA SER A 74 1.53 12.03 -2.58
C SER A 74 0.83 10.68 -2.79
N ILE A 75 0.26 10.43 -3.97
CA ILE A 75 -0.37 9.14 -4.31
C ILE A 75 0.50 8.29 -5.23
N SER A 76 1.75 8.71 -5.45
CA SER A 76 2.67 8.01 -6.34
C SER A 76 2.96 6.58 -5.91
N ASP A 77 3.00 6.34 -4.61
CA ASP A 77 3.25 5.03 -4.01
C ASP A 77 1.98 4.15 -3.89
N MET A 78 0.81 4.67 -4.25
CA MET A 78 -0.45 3.91 -4.18
C MET A 78 -0.56 2.89 -5.32
N THR A 79 -0.48 1.61 -4.97
CA THR A 79 -0.65 0.50 -5.92
C THR A 79 -2.10 0.03 -6.05
N ARG A 80 -2.91 0.21 -5.01
CA ARG A 80 -4.31 -0.24 -4.90
C ARG A 80 -5.20 0.85 -4.34
N LEU A 81 -6.51 0.64 -4.46
CA LEU A 81 -7.50 1.52 -3.83
C LEU A 81 -7.32 1.53 -2.31
N PRO A 82 -7.61 2.67 -1.65
CA PRO A 82 -7.51 2.77 -0.20
C PRO A 82 -8.59 1.92 0.48
N GLY A 83 -8.27 1.39 1.67
CA GLY A 83 -9.21 0.62 2.48
C GLY A 83 -10.19 1.47 3.28
N ALA A 84 -9.84 2.73 3.53
CA ALA A 84 -10.68 3.75 4.14
C ALA A 84 -10.17 5.12 3.69
N ILE A 85 -11.02 6.14 3.76
CA ILE A 85 -10.62 7.52 3.53
C ILE A 85 -11.02 8.42 4.71
N PHE A 86 -10.20 9.42 4.95
CA PHE A 86 -10.48 10.50 5.89
C PHE A 86 -10.69 11.81 5.13
N ILE A 87 -11.82 12.47 5.35
CA ILE A 87 -12.19 13.73 4.68
C ILE A 87 -12.31 14.85 5.71
N VAL A 88 -11.72 16.00 5.40
CA VAL A 88 -11.92 17.26 6.11
C VAL A 88 -12.85 18.11 5.25
N ASP A 89 -13.96 18.60 5.82
CA ASP A 89 -15.04 19.32 5.14
C ASP A 89 -15.72 18.52 4.01
N THR A 90 -16.84 17.88 4.33
CA THR A 90 -17.58 17.09 3.34
C THR A 90 -18.33 17.92 2.30
N THR A 91 -18.57 19.20 2.57
CA THR A 91 -19.28 20.11 1.68
C THR A 91 -18.40 20.47 0.49
N ARG A 92 -17.14 20.85 0.77
CA ARG A 92 -16.15 21.16 -0.25
C ARG A 92 -15.69 19.91 -1.00
N GLU A 93 -15.51 18.79 -0.30
CA GLU A 93 -14.97 17.53 -0.85
C GLU A 93 -16.07 16.53 -1.27
N HIS A 94 -17.26 17.01 -1.63
CA HIS A 94 -18.40 16.19 -2.04
C HIS A 94 -18.10 15.18 -3.17
N ILE A 95 -17.15 15.47 -4.06
CA ILE A 95 -16.73 14.54 -5.12
C ILE A 95 -16.05 13.31 -4.52
N ALA A 96 -15.18 13.51 -3.53
CA ALA A 96 -14.48 12.42 -2.85
C ALA A 96 -15.49 11.52 -2.12
N VAL A 97 -16.46 12.12 -1.44
CA VAL A 97 -17.57 11.41 -0.75
C VAL A 97 -18.33 10.53 -1.74
N LYS A 98 -18.81 11.10 -2.86
CA LYS A 98 -19.60 10.38 -3.87
C LYS A 98 -18.82 9.22 -4.51
N GLU A 99 -17.54 9.44 -4.80
CA GLU A 99 -16.69 8.39 -5.37
C GLU A 99 -16.45 7.24 -4.39
N ALA A 100 -16.19 7.56 -3.12
CA ALA A 100 -15.98 6.57 -2.08
C ALA A 100 -17.24 5.76 -1.79
N GLN A 101 -18.41 6.41 -1.71
CA GLN A 101 -19.70 5.74 -1.58
C GLN A 101 -19.96 4.76 -2.72
N LYS A 102 -19.69 5.17 -3.97
CA LYS A 102 -19.89 4.31 -5.15
C LYS A 102 -19.04 3.05 -5.09
N LEU A 103 -17.83 3.15 -4.54
CA LEU A 103 -16.90 2.03 -4.39
C LEU A 103 -17.05 1.30 -3.04
N LYS A 104 -17.98 1.73 -2.19
CA LYS A 104 -18.21 1.21 -0.82
C LYS A 104 -16.94 1.27 0.04
N ILE A 105 -16.14 2.31 -0.14
CA ILE A 105 -14.98 2.57 0.71
C ILE A 105 -15.48 3.27 1.98
N PRO A 106 -15.17 2.77 3.19
CA PRO A 106 -15.53 3.41 4.45
C PRO A 106 -15.03 4.86 4.53
N ILE A 107 -15.94 5.76 4.90
CA ILE A 107 -15.67 7.20 4.99
C ILE A 107 -15.66 7.62 6.46
N PHE A 108 -14.52 8.16 6.90
CA PHE A 108 -14.37 8.90 8.14
C PHE A 108 -14.32 10.38 7.78
N ALA A 109 -15.13 11.23 8.41
CA ALA A 109 -15.09 12.64 8.05
C ALA A 109 -15.42 13.57 9.21
N MET A 110 -14.78 14.74 9.16
CA MET A 110 -15.15 15.90 9.96
C MET A 110 -16.40 16.54 9.37
N VAL A 111 -17.44 16.70 10.20
CA VAL A 111 -18.72 17.27 9.81
C VAL A 111 -19.00 18.49 10.66
N ASP A 112 -19.17 19.63 9.99
CA ASP A 112 -19.63 20.87 10.61
C ASP A 112 -21.15 21.07 10.43
N THR A 113 -21.67 22.13 11.03
CA THR A 113 -23.09 22.51 11.03
C THR A 113 -23.76 22.61 9.66
N ASN A 114 -22.99 22.83 8.59
CA ASN A 114 -23.49 22.97 7.21
C ASN A 114 -23.44 21.67 6.37
N SER A 115 -22.91 20.58 6.94
CA SER A 115 -22.66 19.32 6.25
C SER A 115 -23.74 18.27 6.57
N ASP A 116 -24.11 17.42 5.61
CA ASP A 116 -25.05 16.31 5.85
C ASP A 116 -24.30 15.06 6.35
N PRO A 117 -24.52 14.60 7.60
CA PRO A 117 -23.83 13.44 8.16
C PRO A 117 -24.27 12.10 7.57
N ARG A 118 -25.39 12.04 6.83
CA ARG A 118 -25.99 10.77 6.37
C ARG A 118 -25.15 10.04 5.33
N ASP A 119 -24.33 10.79 4.59
CA ASP A 119 -23.48 10.26 3.53
C ASP A 119 -22.20 9.59 4.06
N ILE A 120 -21.93 9.69 5.36
CA ILE A 120 -20.66 9.36 6.00
C ILE A 120 -20.86 8.18 6.95
N ASN A 121 -19.93 7.21 6.94
CA ASN A 121 -20.03 6.04 7.80
C ASN A 121 -19.64 6.36 9.25
N PHE A 122 -18.55 7.11 9.43
CA PHE A 122 -18.00 7.45 10.73
C PHE A 122 -17.86 8.97 10.83
N VAL A 123 -18.87 9.59 11.45
CA VAL A 123 -18.99 11.04 11.58
C VAL A 123 -18.24 11.52 12.81
N ILE A 124 -17.38 12.52 12.62
CA ILE A 124 -16.72 13.26 13.69
C ILE A 124 -17.29 14.69 13.69
N PRO A 125 -18.22 15.02 14.61
CA PRO A 125 -18.77 16.36 14.68
C PRO A 125 -17.68 17.33 15.16
N SER A 126 -17.33 18.30 14.33
CA SER A 126 -16.21 19.19 14.59
C SER A 126 -16.24 20.42 13.69
N ASN A 127 -15.63 21.51 14.15
CA ASN A 127 -15.38 22.68 13.31
C ASN A 127 -14.26 22.36 12.30
N ASP A 128 -14.58 22.36 11.01
CA ASP A 128 -13.70 22.07 9.88
C ASP A 128 -13.05 23.31 9.25
N ASP A 129 -13.51 24.53 9.58
CA ASP A 129 -12.89 25.79 9.16
C ASP A 129 -11.67 26.17 10.02
N ALA A 130 -11.63 25.73 11.29
CA ALA A 130 -10.59 26.12 12.24
C ALA A 130 -9.34 25.23 12.14
N SER A 131 -8.20 25.82 11.74
CA SER A 131 -6.91 25.11 11.65
C SER A 131 -6.53 24.34 12.92
N LYS A 132 -6.79 24.92 14.11
CA LYS A 132 -6.50 24.27 15.41
C LYS A 132 -7.36 23.03 15.66
N SER A 133 -8.61 23.05 15.19
CA SER A 133 -9.54 21.92 15.32
C SER A 133 -9.09 20.77 14.42
N ILE A 134 -8.79 21.09 13.15
CA ILE A 134 -8.26 20.14 12.17
C ILE A 134 -6.96 19.49 12.68
N ASP A 135 -6.02 20.31 13.17
CA ASP A 135 -4.74 19.83 13.68
C ASP A 135 -4.92 18.82 14.83
N LYS A 136 -5.76 19.16 15.81
CA LYS A 136 -6.02 18.31 16.97
C LYS A 136 -6.70 16.99 16.61
N ILE A 137 -7.63 17.02 15.65
CA ILE A 137 -8.32 15.81 15.19
C ILE A 137 -7.37 14.93 14.37
N LEU A 138 -6.58 15.53 13.48
CA LEU A 138 -5.57 14.80 12.71
C LEU A 138 -4.49 14.19 13.61
N ASP A 139 -4.12 14.85 14.70
CA ASP A 139 -3.18 14.30 15.68
C ASP A 139 -3.70 13.01 16.32
N LEU A 140 -4.97 13.00 16.73
CA LEU A 140 -5.59 11.80 17.29
C LEU A 140 -5.69 10.67 16.26
N ILE A 141 -6.08 11.00 15.03
CA ILE A 141 -6.23 10.03 13.95
C ILE A 141 -4.88 9.45 13.53
N THR A 142 -3.86 10.30 13.36
CA THR A 142 -2.52 9.84 13.00
C THR A 142 -1.87 9.03 14.11
N GLY A 143 -2.12 9.39 15.38
CA GLY A 143 -1.78 8.56 16.54
C GLY A 143 -2.38 7.16 16.43
N ALA A 144 -3.70 7.06 16.22
CA ALA A 144 -4.39 5.78 16.05
C ALA A 144 -3.90 4.97 14.84
N VAL A 145 -3.62 5.62 13.70
CA VAL A 145 -3.04 4.97 12.53
C VAL A 145 -1.65 4.41 12.83
N LYS A 146 -0.82 5.17 13.54
CA LYS A 146 0.54 4.75 13.91
C LYS A 146 0.51 3.55 14.86
N GLU A 147 -0.38 3.56 15.84
CA GLU A 147 -0.60 2.43 16.75
C GLU A 147 -1.03 1.19 15.98
N GLY A 148 -2.05 1.29 15.12
CA GLY A 148 -2.51 0.17 14.30
C GLY A 148 -1.47 -0.36 13.30
N LEU A 149 -0.58 0.50 12.79
CA LEU A 149 0.56 0.06 11.98
C LEU A 149 1.58 -0.72 12.81
N SER A 150 1.90 -0.25 14.01
CA SER A 150 2.86 -0.92 14.91
C SER A 150 2.32 -2.27 15.39
N GLU A 151 1.04 -2.37 15.71
CA GLU A 151 0.41 -3.66 16.07
C GLU A 151 0.48 -4.65 14.91
N ARG A 152 0.17 -4.19 13.70
CA ARG A 152 0.26 -5.03 12.50
C ARG A 152 1.68 -5.51 12.20
N GLU A 153 2.69 -4.70 12.48
CA GLU A 153 4.10 -5.10 12.35
C GLU A 153 4.44 -6.19 13.37
N LYS A 154 4.06 -6.00 14.63
CA LYS A 154 4.26 -7.01 15.69
C LYS A 154 3.53 -8.32 15.41
N GLU A 155 2.30 -8.28 14.90
CA GLU A 155 1.55 -9.48 14.51
C GLU A 155 2.24 -10.25 13.37
N LYS A 156 2.83 -9.53 12.40
CA LYS A 156 3.60 -10.17 11.33
C LYS A 156 4.88 -10.82 11.87
N GLU A 157 5.57 -10.16 12.79
CA GLU A 157 6.77 -10.71 13.43
C GLU A 157 6.41 -11.95 14.27
N GLY A 158 5.34 -11.89 15.07
CA GLY A 158 4.84 -13.02 15.86
C GLY A 158 4.40 -14.22 15.02
N ASN A 159 3.69 -13.99 13.91
CA ASN A 159 3.35 -15.06 12.97
C ASN A 159 4.59 -15.66 12.29
N THR A 160 5.61 -14.85 12.01
CA THR A 160 6.86 -15.35 11.44
C THR A 160 7.60 -16.25 12.43
N GLU A 161 7.62 -15.90 13.72
CA GLU A 161 8.18 -16.75 14.78
C GLU A 161 7.37 -18.02 15.03
N GLU A 162 6.03 -17.95 14.97
CA GLU A 162 5.17 -19.14 15.08
C GLU A 162 5.30 -20.07 13.87
N ASP A 163 5.41 -19.53 12.65
CA ASP A 163 5.61 -20.31 11.43
C ASP A 163 7.01 -20.95 11.42
N LEU A 164 8.04 -20.23 11.90
CA LEU A 164 9.39 -20.79 12.08
C LEU A 164 9.39 -21.91 13.14
N LYS A 165 8.69 -21.75 14.27
CA LYS A 165 8.55 -22.80 15.30
C LYS A 165 7.77 -24.02 14.80
N LYS A 166 6.73 -23.84 13.97
CA LYS A 166 6.00 -24.96 13.35
C LYS A 166 6.86 -25.70 12.32
N MET A 167 7.71 -24.99 11.57
CA MET A 167 8.67 -25.60 10.66
C MET A 167 9.80 -26.34 11.40
N GLU A 168 10.29 -25.83 12.54
CA GLU A 168 11.25 -26.54 13.41
C GLU A 168 10.63 -27.77 14.10
N ALA A 169 9.36 -27.69 14.52
CA ALA A 169 8.65 -28.83 15.11
C ALA A 169 8.37 -29.95 14.10
N ALA A 170 8.19 -29.62 12.82
CA ALA A 170 8.02 -30.59 11.73
C ALA A 170 9.35 -31.20 11.23
N ALA A 171 10.49 -30.69 11.67
CA ALA A 171 11.83 -31.12 11.22
C ALA A 171 12.57 -32.05 12.21
N LYS A 172 11.94 -32.48 13.31
CA LYS A 172 12.48 -33.52 14.18
C LYS A 172 12.05 -34.91 13.67
N PRO A 173 12.96 -35.77 13.16
CA PRO A 173 12.62 -37.14 12.80
C PRO A 173 12.43 -37.98 14.07
N ASP A 174 11.42 -38.84 14.09
CA ASP A 174 11.22 -39.88 15.11
C ASP A 174 12.43 -40.83 15.14
N GLU A 175 13.10 -40.93 16.28
CA GLU A 175 14.27 -41.80 16.52
C GLU A 175 13.92 -43.26 16.88
N ASP A 176 12.66 -43.69 16.76
CA ASP A 176 12.19 -44.96 17.34
C ASP A 176 12.02 -46.15 16.36
N ASN A 177 12.73 -46.19 15.24
CA ASN A 177 12.65 -47.37 14.34
C ASN A 177 13.97 -47.84 13.72
N LEU A 178 15.02 -47.92 14.54
CA LEU A 178 16.25 -48.64 14.21
C LEU A 178 16.61 -49.60 15.35
N ASN A 179 15.92 -50.74 15.43
CA ASN A 179 16.48 -51.98 15.96
C ASN A 179 15.53 -53.17 15.70
N ILE A 180 15.70 -53.79 14.53
CA ILE A 180 15.50 -55.24 14.41
C ILE A 180 16.86 -55.81 14.00
N GLU A 181 17.52 -56.40 14.98
CA GLU A 181 18.82 -57.04 14.89
C GLU A 181 18.78 -58.26 13.95
N ASN A 182 19.74 -58.29 13.03
CA ASN A 182 20.71 -59.36 12.87
C ASN A 182 20.33 -60.75 13.41
N ASN A 183 19.85 -61.66 12.55
CA ASN A 183 20.33 -63.03 12.59
C ASN A 183 20.02 -63.81 11.30
N THR A 184 20.95 -63.86 10.34
CA THR A 184 21.52 -65.13 9.85
C THR A 184 22.62 -64.84 8.84
N SER A 185 23.84 -65.20 9.22
CA SER A 185 24.92 -65.46 8.30
C SER A 185 24.51 -66.55 7.30
N GLN A 186 24.83 -66.37 6.01
CA GLN A 186 25.69 -67.28 5.22
C GLN A 186 25.55 -67.01 3.72
N LYS A 187 26.71 -66.84 3.05
CA LYS A 187 27.06 -67.28 1.68
C LYS A 187 26.28 -66.61 0.53
N GLU A 188 26.82 -66.21 -0.61
CA GLU A 188 28.08 -66.40 -1.34
C GLU A 188 28.02 -65.37 -2.51
N ILE A 189 29.17 -64.86 -2.97
CA ILE A 189 29.30 -64.18 -4.28
C ILE A 189 29.58 -65.27 -5.31
N PRO A 190 28.91 -65.32 -6.49
CA PRO A 190 29.53 -64.81 -7.74
C PRO A 190 28.50 -64.33 -8.82
N SER A 191 28.66 -63.12 -9.37
CA SER A 191 29.36 -62.79 -10.63
C SER A 191 28.56 -63.02 -11.95
N LYS A 192 28.70 -62.04 -12.87
CA LYS A 192 28.48 -62.09 -14.34
C LYS A 192 27.02 -62.12 -14.82
N GLU A 193 26.61 -61.62 -15.97
CA GLU A 193 27.20 -60.92 -17.12
C GLU A 193 26.03 -60.32 -17.91
N ASN A 194 26.31 -59.26 -18.69
CA ASN A 194 25.67 -58.81 -19.93
C ASN A 194 24.36 -59.49 -20.41
N GLU A 195 23.40 -58.68 -20.87
CA GLU A 195 23.05 -58.69 -22.30
C GLU A 195 22.21 -57.47 -22.74
N ASN A 196 22.75 -56.77 -23.73
CA ASN A 196 22.02 -55.98 -24.72
C ASN A 196 21.08 -56.86 -25.54
N LYS A 197 19.88 -56.37 -25.89
CA LYS A 197 19.26 -56.41 -27.24
C LYS A 197 17.85 -55.79 -27.17
N LYS A 198 17.60 -54.76 -28.01
CA LYS A 198 16.70 -54.78 -29.19
C LYS A 198 15.25 -55.13 -28.81
N GLU A 199 14.27 -54.27 -29.03
CA GLU A 199 13.85 -53.72 -30.34
C GLU A 199 13.29 -52.28 -30.23
#